data_AF-A0A9X1BBU3-F1
#
_entry.id   AF-A0A9X1BBU3-F1
#
_cell.length_a   1.000
_cell.length_b   1.000
_cell.length_c   1.000
_cell.angle_alpha   90.00
_cell.angle_beta   90.00
_cell.angle_gamma   90.00
#
_symmetry.space_group_name_H-M   'P 1'
#
loop_
_entity.id
_entity.type
_entity.pdbx_description
1 polymer ?
#
loop_
_entity_poly.entity_id
_entity_poly.type
_entity_poly.pdbx_seq_one_letter_code
_entity_poly.pdbx_strand_id
1 'polypeptide(L)'
;MVREAGDWVWSSDRAMVGQASAPGWLETDWLLGQFGEERAGAQAGWADFVRQGVGGASIWEDLRHQVFLGSEGLVERHCATTKPLRLREIPRAQRRALAEPLAGFARRYPDRGEAMARAFATGVYTMQEVAAFFRVHYSTVSRAVRRFRV
;
A
#
# COMPACT_ATOMS: atom_id res chain seq x y z
N MET A 1 12.09 -19.90 10.47
CA MET A 1 12.19 -19.74 9.00
C MET A 1 12.52 -21.11 8.42
N VAL A 2 11.87 -21.52 7.34
CA VAL A 2 12.11 -22.83 6.69
C VAL A 2 13.24 -22.74 5.66
N ARG A 3 13.80 -23.88 5.24
CA ARG A 3 14.92 -23.93 4.29
C ARG A 3 14.44 -23.96 2.85
N GLU A 4 13.41 -24.76 2.57
CA GLU A 4 12.81 -24.86 1.25
C GLU A 4 11.32 -24.46 1.29
N ALA A 5 10.77 -24.06 0.15
CA ALA A 5 9.36 -23.65 0.08
C ALA A 5 8.41 -24.80 0.50
N GLY A 6 8.71 -26.03 0.07
CA GLY A 6 7.96 -27.23 0.40
C GLY A 6 7.96 -27.62 1.89
N ASP A 7 8.91 -27.13 2.68
CA ASP A 7 8.96 -27.36 4.13
C ASP A 7 7.87 -26.56 4.87
N TRP A 8 7.34 -25.50 4.25
CA TRP A 8 6.27 -24.70 4.84
C TRP A 8 4.92 -25.36 4.65
N VAL A 9 4.49 -26.15 5.63
CA VAL A 9 3.25 -26.94 5.62
C VAL A 9 1.96 -26.13 5.42
N TRP A 10 2.00 -24.82 5.66
CA TRP A 10 0.88 -23.91 5.46
C TRP A 10 0.85 -23.26 4.06
N SER A 11 1.83 -23.55 3.20
CA SER A 11 1.78 -23.15 1.79
C SER A 11 0.97 -24.13 0.96
N SER A 12 0.45 -23.64 -0.16
CA SER A 12 -0.07 -24.49 -1.24
C SER A 12 1.03 -25.11 -2.11
N ASP A 13 2.31 -24.78 -1.90
CA ASP A 13 3.42 -25.14 -2.80
C ASP A 13 3.48 -26.64 -3.08
N ARG A 14 3.32 -27.47 -2.05
CA ARG A 14 3.29 -28.94 -2.20
C ARG A 14 2.17 -29.43 -3.12
N ALA A 15 1.01 -28.79 -3.10
CA ALA A 15 -0.08 -29.10 -4.03
C ALA A 15 0.22 -28.57 -5.44
N MET A 16 0.86 -27.41 -5.54
CA MET A 16 1.27 -26.82 -6.81
C MET A 16 2.28 -27.70 -7.55
N VAL A 17 3.26 -28.28 -6.85
CA VAL A 17 4.28 -29.18 -7.41
C VAL A 17 3.88 -30.66 -7.42
N GLY A 18 2.63 -31.00 -7.07
CA GLY A 18 2.12 -32.38 -7.11
C GLY A 18 2.62 -33.31 -6.01
N GLN A 19 3.26 -32.78 -4.96
CA GLN A 19 3.71 -33.53 -3.78
C GLN A 19 2.60 -33.79 -2.75
N ALA A 20 1.44 -33.13 -2.91
CA ALA A 20 0.24 -33.34 -2.11
C ALA A 20 -1.01 -33.20 -2.99
N SER A 21 -2.09 -33.88 -2.62
CA SER A 21 -3.38 -33.68 -3.27
C SER A 21 -3.91 -32.28 -2.98
N ALA A 22 -4.31 -31.55 -4.02
CA ALA A 22 -5.02 -30.28 -3.85
C ALA A 22 -6.41 -30.54 -3.26
N PRO A 23 -6.79 -29.91 -2.14
CA PRO A 23 -8.16 -29.92 -1.66
C PRO A 23 -9.10 -29.29 -2.71
N GLY A 24 -10.37 -29.70 -2.76
CA GLY A 24 -11.31 -29.21 -3.78
C GLY A 24 -11.60 -27.70 -3.75
N TRP A 25 -11.18 -26.99 -2.70
CA TRP A 25 -11.25 -25.53 -2.60
C TRP A 25 -10.00 -24.81 -3.12
N LEU A 26 -8.90 -25.54 -3.38
CA LEU A 26 -7.63 -24.98 -3.83
C LEU A 26 -7.57 -25.02 -5.35
N GLU A 27 -7.71 -23.85 -5.98
CA GLU A 27 -7.59 -23.70 -7.42
C GLU A 27 -6.11 -23.71 -7.85
N THR A 28 -5.66 -24.81 -8.46
CA THR A 28 -4.29 -24.94 -8.95
C THR A 28 -4.15 -24.69 -10.45
N ASP A 29 -5.20 -24.95 -11.22
CA ASP A 29 -5.08 -25.09 -12.67
C ASP A 29 -4.95 -23.72 -13.34
N TRP A 30 -5.71 -22.72 -12.88
CA TRP A 30 -5.58 -21.35 -13.39
C TRP A 30 -4.16 -20.78 -13.19
N LEU A 31 -3.58 -21.01 -12.02
CA LEU A 31 -2.28 -20.47 -11.64
C LEU A 31 -1.14 -21.20 -12.37
N LEU A 32 -1.23 -22.52 -12.47
CA LEU A 32 -0.27 -23.32 -13.22
C LEU A 32 -0.36 -23.07 -14.73
N GLY A 33 -1.55 -22.76 -15.25
CA GLY A 33 -1.72 -22.35 -16.64
C GLY A 33 -0.91 -21.12 -17.05
N GLN A 34 -0.41 -20.33 -16.09
CA GLN A 34 0.51 -19.21 -16.37
C GLN A 34 1.93 -19.68 -16.76
N PHE A 35 2.27 -20.95 -16.50
CA PHE A 35 3.59 -21.54 -16.72
C PHE A 35 3.61 -22.53 -17.90
N GLY A 36 2.45 -22.93 -18.41
CA GLY A 36 2.32 -23.80 -19.57
C GLY A 36 0.98 -24.54 -19.62
N GLU A 37 0.69 -25.14 -20.78
CA GLU A 37 -0.55 -25.91 -21.00
C GLU A 37 -0.45 -27.34 -20.46
N GLU A 38 0.75 -27.94 -20.51
CA GLU A 38 0.99 -29.29 -20.00
C GLU A 38 1.25 -29.26 -18.49
N ARG A 39 0.50 -30.07 -17.73
CA ARG A 39 0.53 -30.08 -16.25
C ARG A 39 1.94 -30.27 -15.70
N ALA A 40 2.71 -31.21 -16.23
CA ALA A 40 4.06 -31.49 -15.74
C ALA A 40 5.02 -30.31 -16.00
N GLY A 41 4.96 -29.71 -17.19
CA GLY A 41 5.75 -28.52 -17.53
C GLY A 41 5.37 -27.31 -16.67
N ALA A 42 4.07 -27.09 -16.44
CA ALA A 42 3.57 -26.02 -15.61
C ALA A 42 4.01 -26.14 -14.13
N GLN A 43 4.01 -27.36 -13.58
CA GLN A 43 4.53 -27.64 -12.24
C GLN A 43 6.02 -27.32 -12.12
N ALA A 44 6.81 -27.72 -13.11
CA ALA A 44 8.24 -27.42 -13.16
C ALA A 44 8.49 -25.90 -13.27
N GLY A 45 7.75 -25.21 -14.12
CA GLY A 45 7.82 -23.75 -14.26
C GLY A 45 7.47 -23.01 -12.97
N TRP A 46 6.43 -23.47 -12.25
CA TRP A 46 6.08 -22.96 -10.92
C TRP A 46 7.23 -23.17 -9.91
N ALA A 47 7.77 -24.39 -9.81
CA ALA A 47 8.85 -24.70 -8.89
C ALA A 47 10.09 -23.84 -9.17
N ASP A 48 10.41 -23.64 -10.44
CA ASP A 48 11.50 -22.79 -10.89
C ASP A 48 11.28 -21.32 -10.53
N PHE A 49 10.05 -20.82 -10.71
CA PHE A 49 9.68 -19.46 -10.33
C PHE A 49 9.80 -19.22 -8.83
N VAL A 50 9.27 -20.12 -8.00
CA VAL A 50 9.37 -20.02 -6.53
C VAL A 50 10.83 -20.00 -6.11
N ARG A 51 11.64 -20.92 -6.65
CA ARG A 51 13.07 -21.01 -6.38
C ARG A 51 13.83 -19.75 -6.78
N GLN A 52 13.50 -19.13 -7.92
CA GLN A 52 14.10 -17.85 -8.34
C GLN A 52 13.77 -16.70 -7.38
N GLY A 53 12.62 -16.75 -6.71
CA GLY A 53 12.25 -15.74 -5.70
C GLY A 53 12.98 -15.90 -4.36
N VAL A 54 13.52 -17.08 -4.04
CA VAL A 54 14.22 -17.32 -2.78
C VAL A 54 15.53 -16.53 -2.72
N GLY A 55 15.67 -15.70 -1.69
CA GLY A 55 16.86 -14.86 -1.52
C GLY A 55 16.89 -13.60 -2.41
N GLY A 56 15.80 -13.34 -3.16
CA GLY A 56 15.61 -12.08 -3.88
C GLY A 56 15.37 -10.89 -2.95
N ALA A 57 15.24 -9.70 -3.55
CA ALA A 57 14.88 -8.49 -2.82
C ALA A 57 13.57 -8.69 -2.05
N SER A 58 13.49 -8.12 -0.85
CA SER A 58 12.30 -8.30 -0.04
C SER A 58 11.14 -7.54 -0.69
N ILE A 59 9.99 -8.20 -0.89
CA ILE A 59 8.77 -7.52 -1.38
C ILE A 59 8.40 -6.33 -0.49
N TRP A 60 8.82 -6.35 0.78
CA TRP A 60 8.60 -5.27 1.73
C TRP A 60 9.36 -3.98 1.38
N GLU A 61 10.42 -4.04 0.56
CA GLU A 61 11.12 -2.86 0.04
C GLU A 61 10.23 -2.03 -0.89
N ASP A 62 9.31 -2.70 -1.59
CA ASP A 62 8.32 -2.07 -2.46
C ASP A 62 6.98 -1.78 -1.77
N LEU A 63 6.92 -1.96 -0.44
CA LEU A 63 5.72 -1.62 0.32
C LEU A 63 5.48 -0.10 0.29
N ARG A 64 4.44 0.30 -0.44
CA ARG A 64 3.99 1.69 -0.52
C ARG A 64 2.94 1.96 0.55
N HIS A 65 3.14 3.07 1.26
CA HIS A 65 2.24 3.56 2.31
C HIS A 65 1.91 2.56 3.43
N GLN A 66 2.78 1.56 3.65
CA GLN A 66 2.61 0.52 4.67
C GLN A 66 1.38 -0.40 4.49
N VAL A 67 0.76 -0.40 3.30
CA VAL A 67 -0.44 -1.22 3.03
C VAL A 67 -0.42 -1.84 1.63
N PHE A 68 0.25 -1.22 0.66
CA PHE A 68 0.19 -1.63 -0.74
C PHE A 68 1.51 -2.22 -1.21
N LEU A 69 1.44 -3.41 -1.81
CA LEU A 69 2.50 -3.97 -2.63
C LEU A 69 2.11 -3.80 -4.10
N GLY A 70 2.90 -3.05 -4.86
CA GLY A 70 2.62 -2.74 -6.27
C GLY A 70 3.06 -1.35 -6.69
N SER A 71 2.63 -0.93 -7.89
CA SER A 71 2.99 0.36 -8.48
C SER A 71 2.21 1.54 -7.90
N GLU A 72 2.77 2.75 -8.00
CA GLU A 72 2.10 4.02 -7.66
C GLU A 72 0.70 4.12 -8.31
N GLY A 73 0.58 3.78 -9.60
CA GLY A 73 -0.71 3.81 -10.30
C GLY A 73 -1.74 2.80 -9.78
N LEU A 74 -1.32 1.70 -9.14
CA LEU A 74 -2.24 0.80 -8.43
C LEU A 74 -2.73 1.46 -7.14
N VAL A 75 -1.81 2.05 -6.36
CA VAL A 75 -2.13 2.78 -5.14
C VAL A 75 -3.13 3.90 -5.42
N GLU A 76 -2.88 4.74 -6.43
CA GLU A 76 -3.75 5.85 -6.81
C GLU A 76 -5.17 5.38 -7.16
N ARG A 77 -5.31 4.30 -7.94
CA ARG A 77 -6.62 3.74 -8.31
C ARG A 77 -7.42 3.24 -7.10
N HIS A 78 -6.77 2.57 -6.15
CA HIS A 78 -7.43 2.11 -4.93
C HIS A 78 -7.74 3.26 -3.97
N CYS A 79 -6.87 4.26 -3.93
CA CYS A 79 -7.08 5.46 -3.12
C CYS A 79 -8.26 6.30 -3.64
N ALA A 80 -8.39 6.43 -4.97
CA ALA A 80 -9.45 7.21 -5.60
C ALA A 80 -10.86 6.65 -5.36
N THR A 81 -10.99 5.33 -5.21
CA THR A 81 -12.30 4.67 -4.95
C THR A 81 -12.68 4.66 -3.47
N THR A 82 -11.73 4.94 -2.58
CA THR A 82 -11.94 4.89 -1.13
C THR A 82 -12.45 6.23 -0.62
N LYS A 83 -13.66 6.27 -0.06
CA LYS A 83 -14.13 7.46 0.66
C LYS A 83 -13.28 7.67 1.90
N PRO A 84 -12.88 8.91 2.24
CA PRO A 84 -12.12 9.18 3.46
C PRO A 84 -13.01 8.91 4.67
N LEU A 85 -12.98 7.68 5.17
CA LEU A 85 -13.55 7.34 6.46
C LEU A 85 -12.72 8.07 7.51
N ARG A 86 -13.36 8.87 8.37
CA ARG A 86 -12.71 9.51 9.53
C ARG A 86 -12.39 8.45 10.59
N LEU A 87 -11.49 7.52 10.27
CA LEU A 87 -11.06 6.48 11.18
C LEU A 87 -9.89 7.04 11.98
N ARG A 88 -10.20 7.51 13.19
CA ARG A 88 -9.18 7.92 14.17
C ARG A 88 -8.19 6.79 14.47
N GLU A 89 -8.63 5.55 14.28
CA GLU A 89 -7.90 4.31 14.56
C GLU A 89 -6.89 3.92 13.46
N ILE A 90 -6.95 4.52 12.26
CA ILE A 90 -5.95 4.24 11.21
C ILE A 90 -4.66 5.01 11.49
N PRO A 91 -3.48 4.36 11.45
CA PRO A 91 -2.19 5.03 11.56
C PRO A 91 -2.01 6.17 10.55
N ARG A 92 -1.42 7.28 10.99
CA ARG A 92 -1.18 8.47 10.16
C ARG A 92 -0.45 8.19 8.86
N ALA A 93 0.53 7.27 8.90
CA ALA A 93 1.32 6.89 7.75
C ALA A 93 0.46 6.30 6.61
N GLN A 94 -0.56 5.51 6.96
CA GLN A 94 -1.49 4.92 5.98
C GLN A 94 -2.49 5.94 5.44
N ARG A 95 -2.88 6.94 6.25
CA ARG A 95 -3.73 8.06 5.79
C ARG A 95 -3.03 8.97 4.78
N ARG A 96 -1.69 9.02 4.79
CA ARG A 96 -0.89 9.92 3.91
C ARG A 96 -0.98 9.56 2.43
N ALA A 97 -1.21 8.30 2.10
CA ALA A 97 -1.44 7.83 0.72
C ALA A 97 -2.65 8.47 0.06
N LEU A 98 -3.66 8.79 0.86
CA LEU A 98 -4.98 9.26 0.41
C LEU A 98 -5.08 10.79 0.37
N ALA A 99 -4.03 11.51 0.77
CA ALA A 99 -4.09 12.95 0.88
C ALA A 99 -3.61 13.65 -0.37
N GLU A 100 -4.39 14.63 -0.80
CA GLU A 100 -3.93 15.69 -1.70
C GLU A 100 -2.61 16.29 -1.18
N PRO A 101 -1.58 16.50 -2.02
CA PRO A 101 -0.35 17.17 -1.62
C PRO A 101 -0.61 18.56 -1.07
N LEU A 102 0.24 19.06 -0.16
CA LEU A 102 0.13 20.42 0.40
C LEU A 102 0.08 21.51 -0.70
N ALA A 103 0.74 21.27 -1.84
CA ALA A 103 0.67 22.14 -3.01
C ALA A 103 -0.72 22.23 -3.63
N GLY A 104 -1.52 21.15 -3.58
CA GLY A 104 -2.91 21.15 -4.04
C GLY A 104 -3.77 22.10 -3.19
N PHE A 105 -3.67 22.00 -1.86
CA PHE A 105 -4.32 22.94 -0.95
C PHE A 105 -3.91 24.39 -1.21
N ALA A 106 -2.62 24.66 -1.42
CA ALA A 106 -2.14 26.01 -1.71
C ALA A 106 -2.63 26.58 -3.04
N ARG A 107 -2.89 25.73 -4.04
CA ARG A 107 -3.49 26.14 -5.33
C ARG A 107 -5.00 26.36 -5.22
N ARG A 108 -5.68 25.50 -4.47
CA ARG A 108 -7.15 25.49 -4.35
C ARG A 108 -7.68 26.62 -3.47
N TYR A 109 -6.96 26.98 -2.42
CA TYR A 109 -7.39 27.99 -1.45
C TYR A 109 -6.49 29.23 -1.55
N PRO A 110 -6.99 30.34 -2.12
CA PRO A 110 -6.22 31.58 -2.25
C PRO A 110 -5.80 32.17 -0.89
N ASP A 111 -6.65 32.02 0.13
CA ASP A 111 -6.29 32.37 1.50
C ASP A 111 -5.34 31.30 2.07
N ARG A 112 -4.09 31.71 2.35
CA ARG A 112 -3.07 30.83 2.92
C ARG A 112 -3.48 30.26 4.28
N GLY A 113 -4.18 31.04 5.10
CA GLY A 113 -4.73 30.62 6.37
C GLY A 113 -5.76 29.50 6.18
N GLU A 114 -6.68 29.66 5.24
CA GLU A 114 -7.63 28.60 4.90
C GLU A 114 -6.92 27.36 4.36
N ALA A 115 -5.96 27.52 3.44
CA ALA A 115 -5.17 26.42 2.89
C ALA A 115 -4.48 25.60 4.00
N MET A 116 -3.83 26.28 4.95
CA MET A 116 -3.19 25.66 6.10
C MET A 116 -4.20 24.91 7.00
N ALA A 117 -5.36 25.51 7.25
CA ALA A 117 -6.38 24.92 8.11
C ALA A 117 -7.02 23.68 7.45
N ARG A 118 -7.35 23.75 6.16
CA ARG A 118 -7.92 22.65 5.38
C ARG A 118 -6.94 21.49 5.25
N ALA A 119 -5.67 21.78 4.99
CA ALA A 119 -4.61 20.77 4.96
C ALA A 119 -4.48 20.05 6.31
N PHE A 120 -4.47 20.78 7.43
CA PHE A 120 -4.42 20.18 8.76
C PHE A 120 -5.69 19.38 9.11
N ALA A 121 -6.87 19.86 8.70
CA ALA A 121 -8.16 19.22 8.98
C ALA A 121 -8.29 17.82 8.35
N THR A 122 -7.48 17.50 7.34
CA THR A 122 -7.38 16.12 6.80
C THR A 122 -6.89 15.10 7.83
N GLY A 123 -6.19 15.55 8.89
CA GLY A 123 -5.56 14.68 9.88
C GLY A 123 -4.29 13.97 9.37
N VAL A 124 -3.90 14.22 8.12
CA VAL A 124 -2.73 13.62 7.47
C VAL A 124 -1.46 14.40 7.80
N TYR A 125 -1.51 15.72 7.66
CA TYR A 125 -0.36 16.58 7.90
C TYR A 125 -0.33 17.07 9.35
N THR A 126 0.86 17.09 9.95
CA THR A 126 1.09 17.76 11.23
C THR A 126 1.15 19.28 11.03
N MET A 127 0.92 20.05 12.10
CA MET A 127 1.10 21.51 12.04
C MET A 127 2.54 21.89 11.64
N GLN A 128 3.54 21.09 12.01
CA GLN A 128 4.94 21.31 11.66
C GLN A 128 5.20 21.07 10.16
N GLU A 129 4.65 20.01 9.57
CA GLU A 129 4.78 19.76 8.13
C GLU A 129 4.09 20.84 7.29
N VAL A 130 2.89 21.24 7.70
CA VAL A 130 2.19 22.38 7.08
C VAL A 130 3.03 23.65 7.21
N ALA A 131 3.57 23.93 8.40
CA ALA A 131 4.39 25.11 8.66
C ALA A 131 5.66 25.13 7.79
N ALA A 132 6.35 24.00 7.66
CA ALA A 132 7.52 23.84 6.81
C ALA A 132 7.21 24.12 5.34
N PHE A 133 6.13 23.55 4.81
CA PHE A 133 5.72 23.77 3.42
C PHE A 133 5.36 25.24 3.15
N PHE A 134 4.55 25.84 4.02
CA PHE A 134 4.15 27.25 3.89
C PHE A 134 5.26 28.22 4.33
N ARG A 135 6.44 27.74 4.77
CA ARG A 135 7.56 28.56 5.26
C ARG A 135 7.14 29.54 6.37
N VAL A 136 6.36 29.06 7.32
CA VAL A 136 5.91 29.84 8.49
C VAL A 136 6.24 29.10 9.78
N HIS A 137 6.10 29.78 10.90
CA HIS A 137 6.20 29.14 12.21
C HIS A 137 4.92 28.33 12.55
N TYR A 138 5.04 27.25 13.31
CA TYR A 138 3.92 26.35 13.66
C TYR A 138 2.75 27.09 14.34
N SER A 139 3.04 28.17 15.10
CA SER A 139 2.03 29.00 15.74
C SER A 139 1.10 29.69 14.74
N THR A 140 1.60 30.02 13.54
CA THR A 140 0.79 30.62 12.47
C THR A 140 -0.22 29.61 11.93
N VAL A 141 0.19 28.35 11.76
CA VAL A 141 -0.72 27.25 11.40
C VAL A 141 -1.75 27.04 12.50
N SER A 142 -1.35 27.04 13.78
CA SER A 142 -2.27 26.90 14.91
C SER A 142 -3.33 28.01 14.94
N ARG A 143 -2.94 29.27 14.71
CA ARG A 143 -3.89 30.41 14.61
C ARG A 143 -4.83 30.24 13.42
N ALA A 144 -4.31 29.80 12.27
CA ALA A 144 -5.14 29.55 11.09
C ALA A 144 -6.17 28.44 11.34
N VAL A 145 -5.77 27.33 11.95
CA VAL A 145 -6.68 26.23 12.34
C VAL A 145 -7.76 26.71 13.33
N ARG A 146 -7.44 27.61 14.26
CA ARG A 146 -8.43 28.22 15.16
C ARG A 146 -9.39 29.15 14.44
N ARG A 147 -8.89 29.94 13.48
CA ARG A 147 -9.67 30.93 12.72
C ARG A 147 -10.63 30.28 11.72
N PHE A 148 -10.21 29.22 11.04
CA PHE A 148 -10.96 28.53 9.99
C PHE A 148 -11.54 27.20 10.48
N ARG A 149 -11.87 27.11 11.78
CA ARG A 149 -12.44 25.90 12.37
C ARG A 149 -13.79 25.60 11.70
N VAL A 150 -13.85 24.48 10.99
CA VAL A 150 -15.09 23.88 10.44
C VAL A 150 -15.56 22.78 11.38
#